data_AF-A0A3L7RP13-F1
#
_entry.id   AF-A0A3L7RP13-F1
#
_cell.length_a   1.000
_cell.length_b   1.000
_cell.length_c   1.000
_cell.angle_alpha   90.00
_cell.angle_beta   90.00
_cell.angle_gamma   90.00
#
_symmetry.space_group_name_H-M   'P 1'
#
loop_
_entity.id
_entity.type
_entity.pdbx_description
1 polymer ?
#
loop_
_entity_poly.entity_id
_entity_poly.type
_entity_poly.pdbx_seq_one_letter_code
_entity_poly.pdbx_strand_id
1 'polypeptide(L)'
;MTNRSDGFEPGSWDPEKLIAEHYLGVWRYLKAIGCPIHLADDLAQETFVAVLRKPFELLNPQATSSYLRRVAFHLMLEYKRKFGTIGLTDQAEILDRYWTRWAGSDVSGDRVLDALGECFQRLTARAQKSLKMRFEERASREQIAADLQISQNGVKNLQQRAKAQLRQCLEEKLGAVDR
;
A
#
# COMPACT_ATOMS: atom_id res chain seq x y z
N MET A 1 -37.02 -4.49 -33.65
CA MET A 1 -35.63 -4.54 -34.16
C MET A 1 -35.13 -3.11 -34.34
N THR A 2 -34.36 -2.62 -33.38
CA THR A 2 -33.50 -1.45 -33.54
C THR A 2 -32.28 -1.73 -32.67
N ASN A 3 -31.32 -2.40 -33.31
CA ASN A 3 -30.02 -2.74 -32.77
C ASN A 3 -29.23 -1.44 -32.67
N ARG A 4 -29.08 -0.88 -31.47
CA ARG A 4 -28.16 0.23 -31.22
C ARG A 4 -26.86 -0.40 -30.76
N SER A 5 -25.99 -0.61 -31.73
CA SER A 5 -24.62 -1.09 -31.59
C SER A 5 -23.81 -0.10 -30.75
N ASP A 6 -23.60 -0.45 -29.47
CA ASP A 6 -22.49 0.09 -28.66
C ASP A 6 -21.19 -0.46 -29.22
N GLY A 7 -20.58 0.29 -30.13
CA GLY A 7 -19.28 -0.02 -30.72
C GLY A 7 -18.15 0.28 -29.73
N PHE A 8 -17.75 -0.72 -28.96
CA PHE A 8 -16.41 -0.79 -28.38
C PHE A 8 -15.44 -1.23 -29.48
N GLU A 9 -14.63 -0.30 -30.02
CA GLU A 9 -13.52 -0.62 -30.91
C GLU A 9 -12.39 -1.26 -30.07
N PRO A 10 -12.11 -2.57 -30.19
CA PRO A 10 -11.07 -3.24 -29.42
C PRO A 10 -9.72 -2.99 -30.10
N GLY A 11 -8.96 -2.01 -29.63
CA GLY A 11 -7.64 -1.73 -30.20
C GLY A 11 -6.87 -0.61 -29.53
N SER A 12 -6.20 -0.91 -28.40
CA SER A 12 -4.82 -0.43 -28.14
C SER A 12 -4.17 -1.05 -26.89
N TRP A 13 -4.93 -1.73 -26.02
CA TRP A 13 -4.41 -2.36 -24.81
C TRP A 13 -5.24 -3.57 -24.37
N ASP A 14 -4.62 -4.49 -23.63
CA ASP A 14 -5.20 -5.73 -23.12
C ASP A 14 -5.55 -5.57 -21.62
N PRO A 15 -6.84 -5.63 -21.24
CA PRO A 15 -7.29 -5.59 -19.84
C PRO A 15 -6.66 -6.65 -18.95
N GLU A 16 -6.50 -7.88 -19.42
CA GLU A 16 -5.94 -8.97 -18.61
C GLU A 16 -4.49 -8.69 -18.28
N LYS A 17 -3.72 -8.23 -19.28
CA LYS A 17 -2.34 -7.81 -19.10
C LYS A 17 -2.21 -6.62 -18.15
N LEU A 18 -3.05 -5.60 -18.29
CA LEU A 18 -3.06 -4.44 -17.38
C LEU A 18 -3.28 -4.89 -15.92
N ILE A 19 -4.25 -5.77 -15.70
CA ILE A 19 -4.54 -6.28 -14.35
C ILE A 19 -3.36 -7.11 -13.84
N ALA A 20 -2.85 -8.04 -14.63
CA ALA A 20 -1.74 -8.90 -14.24
C ALA A 20 -0.48 -8.09 -13.85
N GLU A 21 -0.19 -7.01 -14.58
CA GLU A 21 0.98 -6.17 -14.35
C GLU A 21 0.83 -5.22 -13.16
N HIS A 22 -0.38 -4.69 -12.90
CA HIS A 22 -0.56 -3.58 -11.95
C HIS A 22 -1.34 -3.93 -10.69
N TYR A 23 -2.05 -5.06 -10.64
CA TYR A 23 -2.93 -5.38 -9.49
C TYR A 23 -2.17 -5.41 -8.17
N LEU A 24 -1.02 -6.08 -8.15
CA LEU A 24 -0.20 -6.20 -6.94
C LEU A 24 0.30 -4.83 -6.46
N GLY A 25 0.68 -3.94 -7.38
CA GLY A 25 1.12 -2.58 -7.07
C GLY A 25 0.00 -1.74 -6.44
N VAL A 26 -1.21 -1.81 -7.00
CA VAL A 26 -2.41 -1.14 -6.45
C VAL A 26 -2.75 -1.68 -5.07
N TRP A 27 -2.75 -3.01 -4.91
CA TRP A 27 -3.04 -3.65 -3.63
C TRP A 27 -2.02 -3.26 -2.54
N ARG A 28 -0.72 -3.32 -2.84
CA ARG A 28 0.35 -2.92 -1.92
C ARG A 28 0.27 -1.46 -1.55
N TYR A 29 -0.05 -0.59 -2.50
CA TYR A 29 -0.29 0.82 -2.25
C TYR A 29 -1.43 1.02 -1.25
N LEU A 30 -2.59 0.40 -1.47
CA LEU A 30 -3.74 0.46 -0.55
C LEU A 30 -3.34 0.00 0.87
N LYS A 31 -2.60 -1.10 0.97
CA LYS A 31 -2.05 -1.58 2.26
C LYS A 31 -1.14 -0.55 2.92
N ALA A 32 -0.23 0.06 2.15
CA ALA A 32 0.74 1.03 2.65
C ALA A 32 0.10 2.32 3.19
N ILE A 33 -1.01 2.76 2.57
CA ILE A 33 -1.77 3.93 3.02
C ILE A 33 -2.78 3.62 4.13
N GLY A 34 -2.73 2.40 4.68
CA GLY A 34 -3.49 2.00 5.86
C GLY A 34 -4.88 1.44 5.58
N CYS A 35 -5.09 0.85 4.39
CA CYS A 35 -6.27 0.05 4.11
C CYS A 35 -6.19 -1.32 4.83
N PRO A 36 -7.25 -1.76 5.54
CA PRO A 36 -7.38 -3.14 6.03
C PRO A 36 -7.24 -4.16 4.90
N ILE A 37 -6.79 -5.38 5.23
CA ILE A 37 -6.51 -6.40 4.19
C ILE A 37 -7.73 -6.72 3.32
N HIS A 38 -8.88 -7.03 3.94
CA HIS A 38 -10.10 -7.37 3.21
C HIS A 38 -10.55 -6.23 2.29
N LEU A 39 -10.45 -4.98 2.77
CA LEU A 39 -10.86 -3.81 2.00
C LEU A 39 -9.85 -3.48 0.89
N ALA A 40 -8.57 -3.81 1.06
CA ALA A 40 -7.56 -3.60 0.03
C ALA A 40 -7.80 -4.51 -1.19
N ASP A 41 -8.23 -5.75 -0.98
CA ASP A 41 -8.63 -6.66 -2.06
C ASP A 41 -9.83 -6.10 -2.83
N ASP A 42 -10.89 -5.71 -2.12
CA ASP A 42 -12.11 -5.17 -2.72
C ASP A 42 -11.84 -3.87 -3.51
N LEU A 43 -11.10 -2.93 -2.91
CA LEU A 43 -10.78 -1.65 -3.55
C LEU A 43 -9.80 -1.81 -4.72
N ALA A 44 -8.88 -2.77 -4.67
CA ALA A 44 -8.03 -3.08 -5.80
C ALA A 44 -8.87 -3.57 -6.98
N GLN A 45 -9.81 -4.49 -6.77
CA GLN A 45 -10.73 -4.95 -7.82
C GLN A 45 -11.60 -3.83 -8.37
N GLU A 46 -12.23 -3.04 -7.49
CA GLU A 46 -13.08 -1.90 -7.86
C GLU A 46 -12.29 -0.86 -8.67
N THR A 47 -10.99 -0.70 -8.40
CA THR A 47 -10.10 0.18 -9.19
C THR A 47 -10.07 -0.23 -10.65
N PHE A 48 -9.83 -1.51 -10.94
CA PHE A 48 -9.79 -1.99 -12.34
C PHE A 48 -11.18 -1.97 -12.98
N VAL A 49 -12.23 -2.33 -12.24
CA VAL A 49 -13.62 -2.21 -12.73
C VAL A 49 -13.96 -0.76 -13.10
N ALA A 50 -13.57 0.20 -12.26
CA ALA A 50 -13.82 1.63 -12.52
C ALA A 50 -13.05 2.14 -13.74
N VAL A 51 -11.82 1.66 -13.97
CA VAL A 51 -11.02 2.00 -15.15
C VAL A 51 -11.61 1.40 -16.42
N LEU A 52 -12.01 0.12 -16.39
CA LEU A 52 -12.59 -0.58 -17.54
C LEU A 52 -13.95 -0.02 -17.99
N ARG A 53 -14.69 0.64 -17.08
CA ARG A 53 -15.98 1.28 -17.37
C ARG A 53 -15.88 2.66 -18.02
N LYS A 54 -14.67 3.23 -18.14
CA LYS A 54 -14.45 4.57 -18.70
C LYS A 54 -13.52 4.47 -19.91
N PRO A 55 -13.53 5.46 -20.82
CA PRO A 55 -12.47 5.59 -21.81
C PRO A 55 -11.11 5.61 -21.08
N PHE A 56 -10.29 4.60 -21.32
CA PHE A 56 -8.96 4.45 -20.74
C PHE A 56 -7.94 4.35 -21.86
N GLU A 57 -6.88 5.13 -21.71
CA GLU A 57 -5.71 5.11 -22.57
C GLU A 57 -4.55 4.53 -21.76
N LEU A 58 -3.96 3.44 -22.25
CA LEU A 58 -2.77 2.88 -21.65
C LEU A 58 -1.59 3.82 -21.89
N LEU A 59 -1.03 4.36 -20.81
CA LEU A 59 0.17 5.17 -20.84
C LEU A 59 1.41 4.29 -20.65
N ASN A 60 2.59 4.90 -20.57
CA ASN A 60 3.78 4.19 -20.09
C ASN A 60 3.52 3.56 -18.69
N PRO A 61 4.20 2.46 -18.33
CA PRO A 61 3.91 1.72 -17.09
C PRO A 61 3.92 2.58 -15.82
N GLN A 62 4.79 3.59 -15.76
CA GLN A 62 4.93 4.50 -14.62
C GLN A 62 3.73 5.43 -14.47
N ALA A 63 3.28 6.03 -15.58
CA ALA A 63 2.12 6.90 -15.64
C ALA A 63 0.83 6.10 -15.38
N THR A 64 0.72 4.90 -15.95
CA THR A 64 -0.39 3.96 -15.69
C THR A 64 -0.48 3.60 -14.22
N SER A 65 0.64 3.24 -13.57
CA SER A 65 0.67 2.93 -12.13
C SER A 65 0.28 4.12 -11.25
N SER A 66 0.74 5.32 -11.60
CA SER A 66 0.37 6.56 -10.90
C SER A 66 -1.12 6.88 -11.04
N TYR A 67 -1.67 6.68 -12.23
CA TYR A 67 -3.10 6.84 -12.48
C TYR A 67 -3.94 5.86 -11.67
N LEU A 68 -3.59 4.57 -11.70
CA LEU A 68 -4.30 3.52 -10.97
C LEU A 68 -4.29 3.75 -9.45
N ARG A 69 -3.13 4.16 -8.89
CA ARG A 69 -3.02 4.54 -7.47
C ARG A 69 -3.95 5.71 -7.12
N ARG A 70 -4.04 6.72 -7.98
CA ARG A 70 -4.96 7.85 -7.77
C ARG A 70 -6.42 7.43 -7.79
N VAL A 71 -6.81 6.53 -8.70
CA VAL A 71 -8.17 5.96 -8.72
C VAL A 71 -8.44 5.18 -7.42
N ALA A 72 -7.52 4.30 -7.00
CA ALA A 72 -7.63 3.52 -5.78
C ALA A 72 -7.74 4.41 -4.52
N PHE A 73 -6.96 5.49 -4.46
CA PHE A 73 -7.00 6.47 -3.38
C PHE A 73 -8.38 7.14 -3.28
N HIS A 74 -8.92 7.60 -4.42
CA HIS A 74 -10.25 8.20 -4.44
C HIS A 74 -11.33 7.22 -3.99
N LEU A 75 -11.30 5.97 -4.46
CA LEU A 75 -12.24 4.94 -4.03
C LEU A 75 -12.15 4.68 -2.51
N MET A 76 -10.93 4.68 -1.94
CA MET A 76 -10.73 4.56 -0.49
C MET A 76 -11.33 5.75 0.27
N LEU A 77 -11.14 6.98 -0.21
CA LEU A 77 -11.73 8.17 0.41
C LEU A 77 -13.27 8.18 0.31
N GLU A 78 -13.81 7.74 -0.82
CA GLU A 78 -15.26 7.59 -1.01
C GLU A 78 -15.82 6.53 -0.05
N TYR A 79 -15.15 5.39 0.08
CA TYR A 79 -15.51 4.36 1.05
C TYR A 79 -15.49 4.92 2.48
N LYS A 80 -14.41 5.63 2.85
CA LYS A 80 -14.28 6.28 4.17
C LYS A 80 -15.44 7.25 4.44
N ARG A 81 -15.81 8.06 3.44
CA ARG A 81 -16.91 9.02 3.55
C ARG A 81 -18.27 8.32 3.70
N LYS A 82 -18.49 7.20 3.01
CA LYS A 82 -19.77 6.48 2.99
C LYS A 82 -19.99 5.62 4.23
N PHE A 83 -18.94 4.96 4.72
CA PHE A 83 -19.04 3.94 5.79
C PHE A 83 -18.36 4.35 7.10
N GLY A 84 -17.73 5.52 7.15
CA GLY A 84 -16.98 6.01 8.31
C GLY A 84 -15.58 5.40 8.43
N THR A 85 -14.89 5.73 9.54
CA THR A 85 -13.47 5.42 9.78
C THR A 85 -13.19 3.99 10.25
N ILE A 86 -14.16 3.06 10.21
CA ILE A 86 -13.95 1.72 10.81
C ILE A 86 -12.83 0.99 10.05
N GLY A 87 -11.65 0.93 10.68
CA GLY A 87 -10.45 0.28 10.16
C GLY A 87 -9.55 1.14 9.26
N LEU A 88 -9.97 2.35 8.86
CA LEU A 88 -9.17 3.24 8.00
C LEU A 88 -8.38 4.25 8.83
N THR A 89 -7.13 4.50 8.42
CA THR A 89 -6.28 5.50 9.08
C THR A 89 -6.70 6.93 8.72
N ASP A 90 -6.54 7.86 9.67
CA ASP A 90 -6.64 9.31 9.42
C ASP A 90 -5.36 9.89 8.81
N GLN A 91 -4.33 9.08 8.67
CA GLN A 91 -3.03 9.47 8.11
C GLN A 91 -2.90 9.10 6.62
N ALA A 92 -3.99 8.69 5.95
CA ALA A 92 -3.94 8.14 4.59
C ALA A 92 -3.26 9.11 3.60
N GLU A 93 -3.59 10.40 3.65
CA GLU A 93 -2.97 11.45 2.81
C GLU A 93 -1.47 11.64 3.09
N ILE A 94 -1.06 11.50 4.35
CA ILE A 94 0.36 11.60 4.72
C ILE A 94 1.12 10.38 4.19
N LEU A 95 0.54 9.19 4.33
CA LEU A 95 1.12 7.94 3.85
C LEU A 95 1.18 7.88 2.32
N ASP A 96 0.18 8.43 1.63
CA ASP A 96 0.19 8.58 0.18
C ASP A 96 1.40 9.40 -0.31
N ARG A 97 1.70 10.51 0.36
CA ARG A 97 2.89 11.32 0.04
C ARG A 97 4.19 10.54 0.25
N TYR A 98 4.29 9.78 1.34
CA TYR A 98 5.47 8.94 1.59
C TYR A 98 5.61 7.83 0.53
N TRP A 99 4.52 7.16 0.19
CA TRP A 99 4.54 6.13 -0.85
C TRP A 99 4.93 6.71 -2.20
N THR A 100 4.34 7.84 -2.59
CA THR A 100 4.68 8.53 -3.84
C THR A 100 6.16 8.90 -3.89
N ARG A 101 6.71 9.40 -2.78
CA ARG A 101 8.15 9.72 -2.67
C ARG A 101 9.05 8.49 -2.76
N TRP A 102 8.68 7.40 -2.10
CA TRP A 102 9.54 6.21 -1.98
C TRP A 102 9.43 5.24 -3.16
N ALA A 103 8.21 4.98 -3.62
CA ALA A 103 7.96 4.12 -4.76
C ALA A 103 8.19 4.88 -6.08
N GLY A 104 7.89 6.18 -6.14
CA GLY A 104 8.03 6.96 -7.36
C GLY A 104 7.30 6.31 -8.54
N SER A 105 8.10 5.92 -9.54
CA SER A 105 7.72 5.25 -10.78
C SER A 105 7.64 3.72 -10.71
N ASP A 106 7.94 3.11 -9.54
CA ASP A 106 7.86 1.67 -9.34
C ASP A 106 6.40 1.18 -9.50
N VAL A 107 6.21 0.25 -10.42
CA VAL A 107 4.92 -0.31 -10.81
C VAL A 107 4.37 -1.21 -9.71
N SER A 108 5.21 -2.07 -9.13
CA SER A 108 4.81 -3.09 -8.16
C SER A 108 5.08 -2.68 -6.72
N GLY A 109 5.97 -1.71 -6.50
CA GLY A 109 6.45 -1.32 -5.17
C GLY A 109 7.50 -2.27 -4.60
N ASP A 110 8.08 -3.17 -5.42
CA ASP A 110 9.12 -4.11 -4.99
C ASP A 110 10.32 -3.39 -4.40
N ARG A 111 10.74 -2.25 -4.99
CA ARG A 111 11.89 -1.49 -4.49
C ARG A 111 11.70 -1.02 -3.06
N VAL A 112 10.48 -0.61 -2.70
CA VAL A 112 10.15 -0.17 -1.35
C VAL A 112 10.15 -1.35 -0.38
N LEU A 113 9.62 -2.50 -0.81
CA LEU A 113 9.58 -3.71 0.01
C LEU A 113 10.97 -4.31 0.24
N ASP A 114 11.82 -4.33 -0.78
CA ASP A 114 13.21 -4.78 -0.67
C ASP A 114 13.98 -3.88 0.30
N ALA A 115 13.88 -2.56 0.13
CA ALA A 115 14.49 -1.60 1.05
C ALA A 115 13.96 -1.75 2.48
N LEU A 116 12.65 -1.99 2.66
CA LEU A 116 12.06 -2.25 3.97
C LEU A 116 12.60 -3.54 4.57
N GLY A 117 12.72 -4.62 3.79
CA GLY A 117 13.30 -5.88 4.20
C GLY A 117 14.74 -5.72 4.69
N GLU A 118 15.57 -5.03 3.92
CA GLU A 118 16.96 -4.71 4.30
C GLU A 118 17.03 -3.84 5.57
N CYS A 119 16.18 -2.80 5.66
CA CYS A 119 16.11 -1.96 6.86
C CYS A 119 15.61 -2.73 8.08
N PHE A 120 14.71 -3.69 7.88
CA PHE A 120 14.19 -4.54 8.95
C PHE A 120 15.28 -5.44 9.53
N GLN A 121 16.19 -5.96 8.68
CA GLN A 121 17.34 -6.73 9.15
C GLN A 121 18.32 -5.92 10.01
N ARG A 122 18.34 -4.58 9.90
CA ARG A 122 19.18 -3.71 10.74
C ARG A 122 18.64 -3.53 12.16
N LEU A 123 17.38 -3.87 12.40
CA LEU A 123 16.79 -3.81 13.74
C LEU A 123 17.36 -4.92 14.62
N THR A 124 17.37 -4.70 15.95
CA THR A 124 17.70 -5.77 16.89
C THR A 124 16.70 -6.94 16.76
N ALA A 125 17.15 -8.18 16.98
CA ALA A 125 16.28 -9.36 16.94
C ALA A 125 15.02 -9.21 17.81
N ARG A 126 15.16 -8.55 18.96
CA ARG A 126 14.04 -8.23 19.85
C ARG A 126 13.02 -7.27 19.23
N ALA A 127 13.50 -6.21 18.57
CA ALA A 127 12.63 -5.28 17.85
C ALA A 127 11.95 -5.95 16.66
N GLN A 128 12.68 -6.77 15.90
CA GLN A 128 12.13 -7.56 14.80
C GLN A 128 10.99 -8.48 15.29
N LYS A 129 11.23 -9.27 16.35
CA LYS A 129 10.21 -10.14 16.95
C LYS A 129 8.99 -9.34 17.41
N SER A 130 9.21 -8.22 18.11
CA SER A 130 8.12 -7.35 18.58
C SER A 130 7.23 -6.81 17.45
N LEU A 131 7.83 -6.48 16.29
CA LEU A 131 7.09 -5.99 15.12
C LEU A 131 6.36 -7.13 14.39
N LYS A 132 6.98 -8.30 14.21
CA LYS A 132 6.34 -9.47 13.59
C LYS A 132 5.11 -9.91 14.38
N MET A 133 5.24 -10.09 15.69
CA MET A 133 4.11 -10.41 16.56
C MET A 133 2.98 -9.38 16.42
N ARG A 134 3.33 -8.09 16.33
CA ARG A 134 2.33 -7.02 16.21
C ARG A 134 1.60 -7.02 14.86
N PHE A 135 2.33 -7.19 13.76
CA PHE A 135 1.82 -6.90 12.41
C PHE A 135 1.46 -8.16 11.61
N GLU A 136 2.12 -9.30 11.87
CA GLU A 136 1.84 -10.58 11.22
C GLU A 136 0.86 -11.40 12.08
N GLU A 137 1.16 -11.57 13.37
CA GLU A 137 0.37 -12.41 14.29
C GLU A 137 -0.80 -11.66 14.94
N ARG A 138 -0.88 -10.33 14.77
CA ARG A 138 -1.87 -9.45 15.40
C ARG A 138 -1.90 -9.54 16.94
N ALA A 139 -0.77 -9.88 17.55
CA ALA A 139 -0.65 -10.01 19.00
C ALA A 139 -0.90 -8.67 19.72
N SER A 140 -1.56 -8.76 20.87
CA SER A 140 -1.79 -7.63 21.76
C SER A 140 -0.50 -7.17 22.42
N ARG A 141 -0.47 -5.96 23.00
CA ARG A 141 0.74 -5.47 23.69
C ARG A 141 1.07 -6.31 24.91
N GLU A 142 0.04 -6.85 25.57
CA GLU A 142 0.13 -7.76 26.70
C GLU A 142 0.82 -9.07 26.28
N GLN A 143 0.39 -9.67 25.17
CA GLN A 143 0.98 -10.91 24.65
C GLN A 143 2.46 -10.70 24.26
N ILE A 144 2.77 -9.59 23.58
CA ILE A 144 4.14 -9.24 23.19
C ILE A 144 5.01 -8.97 24.44
N ALA A 145 4.45 -8.31 25.45
CA ALA A 145 5.13 -8.03 26.71
C ALA A 145 5.50 -9.31 27.46
N ALA A 146 4.56 -10.26 27.52
CA ALA A 146 4.77 -11.57 28.13
C ALA A 146 5.85 -12.37 27.38
N ASP A 147 5.76 -12.46 26.05
CA ASP A 147 6.72 -13.19 25.23
C ASP A 147 8.14 -12.58 25.31
N LEU A 148 8.24 -11.26 25.26
CA LEU A 148 9.52 -10.56 25.32
C LEU A 148 10.03 -10.34 26.75
N GLN A 149 9.28 -10.73 27.78
CA GLN A 149 9.59 -10.49 29.19
C GLN A 149 9.94 -9.02 29.49
N ILE A 150 9.09 -8.10 29.05
CA ILE A 150 9.16 -6.65 29.36
C ILE A 150 7.78 -6.11 29.71
N SER A 151 7.73 -4.89 30.26
CA SER A 151 6.46 -4.20 30.45
C SER A 151 5.81 -3.85 29.10
N GLN A 152 4.48 -3.70 29.10
CA GLN A 152 3.75 -3.19 27.93
C GLN A 152 4.25 -1.81 27.48
N ASN A 153 4.66 -0.96 28.42
CA ASN A 153 5.30 0.32 28.11
C ASN A 153 6.67 0.12 27.43
N GLY A 154 7.43 -0.89 27.87
CA GLY A 154 8.63 -1.35 27.19
C GLY A 154 8.39 -1.75 25.75
N VAL A 155 7.32 -2.51 25.46
CA VAL A 155 6.91 -2.88 24.10
C VAL A 155 6.56 -1.64 23.27
N LYS A 156 5.77 -0.72 23.83
CA LYS A 156 5.41 0.55 23.16
C LYS A 156 6.68 1.32 22.76
N ASN A 157 7.61 1.52 23.69
CA ASN A 157 8.84 2.27 23.46
C ASN A 157 9.77 1.55 22.47
N LEU A 158 9.87 0.21 22.56
CA LEU A 158 10.63 -0.60 21.62
C LEU A 158 10.10 -0.45 20.19
N GLN A 159 8.79 -0.58 20.01
CA GLN A 159 8.16 -0.44 18.68
C GLN A 159 8.25 0.98 18.14
N GLN A 160 8.14 2.01 19.00
CA GLN A 160 8.32 3.40 18.57
C GLN A 160 9.73 3.66 18.05
N ARG A 161 10.76 3.23 18.79
CA ARG A 161 12.16 3.35 18.34
C ARG A 161 12.44 2.55 17.07
N ALA A 162 11.92 1.32 16.99
CA ALA A 162 12.08 0.48 15.81
C ALA A 162 11.46 1.13 14.56
N LYS A 163 10.25 1.69 14.66
CA LYS A 163 9.60 2.42 13.56
C LYS A 163 10.38 3.67 13.15
N ALA A 164 10.97 4.39 14.10
CA ALA A 164 11.82 5.56 13.80
C ALA A 164 13.09 5.14 13.03
N GLN A 165 13.76 4.05 13.45
CA GLN A 165 14.92 3.50 12.76
C GLN A 165 14.58 3.03 11.34
N LEU A 166 13.44 2.35 11.16
CA LEU A 166 12.96 1.95 9.84
C LEU A 166 12.73 3.15 8.94
N ARG A 167 12.06 4.20 9.45
CA ARG A 167 11.82 5.43 8.68
C ARG A 167 13.13 6.06 8.22
N GLN A 168 14.07 6.26 9.14
CA GLN A 168 15.36 6.85 8.82
C GLN A 168 16.11 6.04 7.76
N CYS A 169 16.16 4.71 7.92
CA CYS A 169 16.81 3.83 6.96
C CYS A 169 16.16 3.87 5.57
N LEU A 170 14.82 3.92 5.50
CA LEU A 170 14.09 4.07 4.24
C LEU A 170 14.34 5.44 3.60
N GLU A 171 14.39 6.51 4.39
CA GLU A 171 14.73 7.86 3.91
C GLU A 171 16.15 7.91 3.34
N GLU A 172 17.12 7.22 3.96
CA GLU A 172 18.49 7.09 3.44
C GLU A 172 18.55 6.29 2.12
N LYS A 173 17.81 5.18 2.02
CA LYS A 173 17.84 4.29 0.85
C LYS A 173 17.04 4.79 -0.35
N LEU A 174 15.87 5.37 -0.09
CA LEU A 174 14.89 5.74 -1.10
C LEU A 174 14.78 7.25 -1.27
N GLY A 175 15.12 8.04 -0.25
CA GLY A 175 15.10 9.50 -0.31
C GLY A 175 16.35 10.13 -0.94
N ALA A 176 17.41 9.36 -1.16
CA ALA A 176 18.62 9.80 -1.87
C ALA A 176 18.46 9.83 -3.41
N VAL A 177 17.28 9.48 -3.93
CA VAL A 177 17.01 9.27 -5.37
C VAL A 177 16.66 10.59 -6.09
N ASP A 178 16.48 11.69 -5.35
CA ASP A 178 16.24 13.04 -5.89
C ASP A 178 17.53 13.91 -5.93
N ARG A 179 18.71 13.33 -6.18
CA ARG A 179 19.93 14.10 -6.49
C ARG A 179 20.53 13.71 -7.83
#